data_AF-A0A538FQR1-F1
#
_entry.id   AF-A0A538FQR1-F1
#
_cell.length_a   1.000
_cell.length_b   1.000
_cell.length_c   1.000
_cell.angle_alpha   90.00
_cell.angle_beta   90.00
_cell.angle_gamma   90.00
#
_symmetry.space_group_name_H-M   'P 1'
#
loop_
_entity.id
_entity.type
_entity.pdbx_description
1 polymer ?
#
loop_
_entity_poly.entity_id
_entity_poly.type
_entity_poly.pdbx_seq_one_letter_code
_entity_poly.pdbx_strand_id
1 'polypeptide(L)'
;MSPKFVPAGLAELQRIGLLAELPGETLVRLAQRMRREQVHAGGAVVEEGEDGDRFYVVLTGMFTVSQASLGPRRVLRPGDYFGEVALTMDVPRTASVRALTRIPVWPSE
;
A
#
# COMPACT_ATOMS: atom_id res chain seq x y z
N MET A 1 4.69 15.60 -17.91
CA MET A 1 5.62 15.69 -16.75
C MET A 1 5.79 14.28 -16.23
N SER A 2 6.92 13.62 -16.53
CA SER A 2 7.09 12.20 -16.20
C SER A 2 7.16 12.02 -14.67
N PRO A 3 6.44 11.07 -14.07
CA PRO A 3 6.54 10.81 -12.64
C PRO A 3 7.98 10.42 -12.31
N LYS A 4 8.60 11.12 -11.36
CA LYS A 4 9.94 10.79 -10.87
C LYS A 4 9.86 9.45 -10.13
N PHE A 5 10.38 8.39 -10.75
CA PHE A 5 10.52 7.10 -10.11
C PHE A 5 11.54 7.20 -8.98
N VAL A 6 11.09 6.96 -7.75
CA VAL A 6 11.97 6.76 -6.61
C VAL A 6 11.74 5.32 -6.14
N PRO A 7 12.75 4.44 -6.24
CA PRO A 7 12.65 3.07 -5.72
C PRO A 7 12.30 3.06 -4.24
N ALA A 8 11.67 1.98 -3.76
CA ALA A 8 11.49 1.79 -2.32
C ALA A 8 12.86 1.57 -1.66
N GLY A 9 13.09 2.18 -0.49
CA GLY A 9 14.30 1.95 0.28
C GLY A 9 14.26 0.58 0.96
N LEU A 10 15.39 -0.15 0.99
CA LEU A 10 15.47 -1.47 1.63
C LEU A 10 15.00 -1.42 3.10
N ALA A 11 15.41 -0.38 3.83
CA ALA A 11 15.02 -0.14 5.22
C ALA A 11 13.51 0.11 5.40
N GLU A 12 12.81 0.61 4.38
CA GLU A 12 11.35 0.80 4.43
C GLU A 12 10.66 -0.57 4.32
N LEU A 13 11.10 -1.42 3.39
CA LEU A 13 10.52 -2.74 3.17
C LEU A 13 10.79 -3.70 4.33
N GLN A 14 11.95 -3.62 4.99
CA GLN A 14 12.27 -4.42 6.18
C GLN A 14 11.33 -4.16 7.38
N ARG A 15 10.62 -3.03 7.40
CA ARG A 15 9.65 -2.72 8.46
C ARG A 15 8.28 -3.36 8.22
N ILE A 16 8.06 -3.90 7.03
CA ILE A 16 6.83 -4.60 6.68
C ILE A 16 6.96 -6.04 7.14
N GLY A 17 6.14 -6.46 8.11
CA GLY A 17 6.24 -7.80 8.71
C GLY A 17 6.28 -8.93 7.68
N LEU A 18 5.43 -8.86 6.64
CA LEU A 18 5.40 -9.84 5.54
C LEU A 18 6.73 -9.90 4.74
N LEU A 19 7.40 -8.76 4.56
CA LEU A 19 8.60 -8.67 3.72
C LEU A 19 9.89 -8.84 4.52
N ALA A 20 9.84 -8.65 5.84
CA ALA A 20 10.99 -8.79 6.74
C ALA A 20 11.55 -10.22 6.77
N GLU A 21 10.73 -11.22 6.47
CA GLU A 21 11.12 -12.65 6.42
C GLU A 21 11.81 -13.03 5.10
N LEU A 22 11.82 -12.15 4.10
CA LEU A 22 12.43 -12.44 2.81
C LEU A 22 13.97 -12.35 2.90
N PRO A 23 14.70 -13.24 2.20
CA PRO A 23 16.15 -13.12 2.06
C PRO A 23 16.55 -11.75 1.52
N GLY A 24 17.66 -11.19 2.02
CA GLY A 24 18.09 -9.83 1.66
C GLY A 24 18.21 -9.59 0.16
N GLU A 25 18.71 -10.57 -0.61
CA GLU A 25 18.80 -10.47 -2.07
C GLU A 25 17.41 -10.42 -2.73
N THR A 26 16.45 -11.21 -2.24
CA THR A 26 15.05 -11.17 -2.69
C THR A 26 14.42 -9.83 -2.40
N LEU A 27 14.68 -9.27 -1.22
CA LEU A 27 14.16 -7.96 -0.83
C LEU A 27 14.76 -6.82 -1.68
N VAL A 28 16.04 -6.90 -2.02
CA VAL A 28 16.69 -5.96 -2.96
C VAL A 28 16.06 -6.04 -4.34
N ARG A 29 15.87 -7.25 -4.90
CA ARG A 29 15.21 -7.42 -6.20
C ARG A 29 13.77 -6.91 -6.19
N LEU A 30 13.05 -7.11 -5.09
CA LEU A 30 11.70 -6.58 -4.91
C LEU A 30 11.73 -5.04 -4.90
N ALA A 31 12.59 -4.42 -4.09
CA ALA A 31 12.74 -2.97 -4.00
C ALA A 31 13.01 -2.30 -5.34
N GLN A 32 13.83 -2.93 -6.20
CA GLN A 32 14.14 -2.44 -7.54
C GLN A 32 12.96 -2.48 -8.51
N ARG A 33 11.98 -3.37 -8.29
CA ARG A 33 10.79 -3.54 -9.15
C ARG A 33 9.60 -2.73 -8.66
N MET A 34 9.59 -2.36 -7.38
CA MET A 34 8.54 -1.52 -6.79
C MET A 34 8.68 -0.07 -7.24
N ARG A 35 7.54 0.55 -7.55
CA ARG A 35 7.46 1.97 -7.91
C ARG A 35 6.59 2.70 -6.90
N ARG A 36 7.05 3.87 -6.46
CA ARG A 36 6.24 4.76 -5.62
C ARG A 36 5.11 5.36 -6.44
N GLU A 37 3.91 5.27 -5.90
CA GLU A 37 2.70 5.89 -6.43
C GLU A 37 2.20 6.92 -5.43
N GLN A 38 1.86 8.11 -5.91
CA GLN A 38 1.30 9.17 -5.07
C GLN A 38 -0.19 9.27 -5.34
N VAL A 39 -0.97 9.31 -4.25
CA VAL A 39 -2.43 9.31 -4.30
C VAL A 39 -2.94 10.53 -3.56
N HIS A 40 -3.87 11.25 -4.19
CA HIS A 40 -4.48 12.45 -3.61
C HIS A 40 -5.48 12.12 -2.51
N ALA A 41 -5.90 13.14 -1.76
CA ALA A 41 -7.03 13.11 -0.84
C ALA A 41 -8.27 12.48 -1.41
N GLY A 42 -8.79 11.43 -0.73
CA GLY A 42 -9.95 10.67 -1.16
C GLY A 42 -9.71 9.78 -2.39
N GLY A 43 -8.52 9.80 -2.99
CA GLY A 43 -8.18 9.03 -4.17
C GLY A 43 -8.22 7.54 -3.90
N ALA A 44 -8.83 6.78 -4.80
CA ALA A 44 -8.78 5.32 -4.79
C ALA A 44 -7.44 4.83 -5.31
N VAL A 45 -6.91 3.81 -4.64
CA VAL A 45 -5.74 3.05 -5.10
C VAL A 45 -6.17 1.78 -5.80
N VAL A 46 -7.19 1.12 -5.23
CA VAL A 46 -7.86 -0.04 -5.82
C VAL A 46 -9.35 0.03 -5.51
N GLU A 47 -10.17 -0.56 -6.38
CA GLU A 47 -11.61 -0.71 -6.21
C GLU A 47 -12.01 -2.18 -6.06
N GLU A 48 -12.97 -2.47 -5.18
CA GLU A 48 -13.55 -3.81 -5.08
C GLU A 48 -14.13 -4.26 -6.43
N GLY A 49 -13.86 -5.52 -6.78
CA GLY A 49 -14.33 -6.15 -8.02
C GLY A 49 -13.45 -5.92 -9.25
N GLU A 50 -12.44 -5.04 -9.18
CA GLU A 50 -11.48 -4.89 -10.29
C GLU A 50 -10.43 -6.01 -10.30
N ASP A 51 -9.82 -6.26 -11.46
CA ASP A 51 -8.70 -7.20 -11.55
C ASP A 51 -7.48 -6.66 -10.80
N GLY A 52 -6.88 -7.51 -9.96
CA GLY A 52 -5.76 -7.14 -9.11
C GLY A 52 -4.43 -7.73 -9.57
N ASP A 53 -3.55 -6.93 -10.16
CA ASP A 53 -2.22 -7.37 -10.63
C ASP A 53 -1.04 -6.86 -9.77
N ARG A 54 -1.33 -6.13 -8.68
CA ARG A 54 -0.33 -5.45 -7.85
C ARG A 54 -0.53 -5.65 -6.36
N PHE A 55 0.59 -5.64 -5.66
CA PHE A 55 0.70 -5.56 -4.20
C PHE A 55 1.20 -4.17 -3.81
N TYR A 56 0.68 -3.63 -2.71
CA TYR A 56 1.00 -2.29 -2.25
C TYR A 56 1.49 -2.29 -0.82
N VAL A 57 2.45 -1.40 -0.56
CA VAL A 57 2.98 -1.11 0.78
C VAL A 57 2.67 0.34 1.11
N VAL A 58 2.15 0.59 2.30
CA VAL A 58 1.90 1.95 2.79
C VAL A 58 3.22 2.50 3.35
N LEU A 59 3.82 3.44 2.61
CA LEU A 59 5.03 4.14 3.04
C LEU A 59 4.72 5.35 3.93
N THR A 60 3.68 6.11 3.56
CA THR A 60 3.29 7.36 4.24
C THR A 60 1.77 7.55 4.16
N GLY A 61 1.22 8.30 5.12
CA GLY A 61 -0.21 8.62 5.15
C GLY A 61 -1.08 7.51 5.72
N MET A 62 -2.39 7.65 5.55
CA MET A 62 -3.38 6.69 6.03
C MET A 62 -4.41 6.41 4.95
N PHE A 63 -4.84 5.16 4.88
CA PHE A 63 -5.79 4.66 3.88
C PHE A 63 -6.93 3.93 4.57
N THR A 64 -8.12 3.98 4.01
CA THR A 64 -9.27 3.17 4.46
C THR A 64 -9.46 1.99 3.53
N VAL A 65 -9.76 0.83 4.12
CA VAL A 65 -10.21 -0.37 3.41
C VAL A 65 -11.70 -0.50 3.63
N SER A 66 -12.47 -0.64 2.57
CA SER A 66 -13.93 -0.79 2.63
C SER A 66 -14.43 -1.85 1.68
N GLN A 67 -15.53 -2.51 2.06
CA GLN A 67 -16.27 -3.42 1.19
C GLN A 67 -17.68 -2.88 0.99
N ALA A 68 -18.24 -3.03 -0.21
CA ALA A 68 -19.58 -2.53 -0.53
C ALA A 68 -20.66 -3.11 0.41
N SER A 69 -20.52 -4.38 0.80
CA SER A 69 -21.48 -5.08 1.65
C SER A 69 -21.31 -4.81 3.16
N LEU A 70 -20.13 -4.38 3.60
CA LEU A 70 -19.79 -4.27 5.03
C LEU A 70 -19.33 -2.86 5.45
N GLY A 71 -19.17 -1.94 4.50
CA GLY A 71 -18.64 -0.61 4.75
C GLY A 71 -17.14 -0.61 5.11
N PRO A 72 -16.66 0.44 5.80
CA PRO A 72 -15.27 0.56 6.25
C PRO A 72 -14.88 -0.57 7.23
N ARG A 73 -13.76 -1.23 6.95
CA ARG A 73 -13.28 -2.41 7.70
C ARG A 73 -12.02 -2.14 8.50
N ARG A 74 -11.09 -1.39 7.92
CA ARG A 74 -9.75 -1.17 8.50
C ARG A 74 -9.15 0.14 8.01
N VAL A 75 -8.33 0.75 8.85
CA VAL A 75 -7.42 1.83 8.45
C VAL A 75 -6.00 1.29 8.36
N LEU A 76 -5.32 1.57 7.25
CA LEU A 76 -3.92 1.24 7.01
C LEU A 76 -3.03 2.44 7.32
N ARG A 77 -1.86 2.17 7.90
CA ARG A 77 -0.84 3.12 8.34
C ARG A 77 0.53 2.75 7.76
N PRO A 78 1.54 3.61 7.87
CA PRO A 78 2.89 3.26 7.44
C PRO A 78 3.35 1.94 8.07
N GLY A 79 3.80 1.01 7.24
CA GLY A 79 4.13 -0.35 7.68
C GLY A 79 3.10 -1.42 7.29
N ASP A 80 1.87 -1.00 7.01
CA ASP A 80 0.82 -1.89 6.50
C ASP A 80 0.99 -2.16 5.00
N TYR A 81 0.32 -3.20 4.52
CA TYR A 81 0.27 -3.60 3.12
C TYR A 81 -1.14 -4.04 2.73
N PHE A 82 -1.38 -4.13 1.42
CA PHE A 82 -2.64 -4.64 0.88
C PHE A 82 -2.49 -5.16 -0.56
N GLY A 83 -3.51 -5.87 -1.04
CA GLY A 83 -3.61 -6.37 -2.41
C GLY A 83 -3.06 -7.79 -2.62
N GLU A 84 -2.59 -8.43 -1.55
CA GLU A 84 -2.07 -9.79 -1.50
C GLU A 84 -3.13 -10.85 -1.79
N VAL A 85 -4.38 -10.61 -1.39
CA VAL A 85 -5.47 -11.60 -1.54
C VAL A 85 -5.75 -11.88 -3.01
N ALA A 86 -5.93 -10.83 -3.82
CA ALA A 86 -6.22 -10.95 -5.25
C ALA A 86 -5.10 -11.71 -6.00
N LEU A 87 -3.85 -11.45 -5.63
CA LEU A 87 -2.68 -12.10 -6.23
C LEU A 87 -2.51 -13.56 -5.80
N THR A 88 -2.83 -13.87 -4.54
CA THR A 88 -2.59 -15.21 -3.98
C THR A 88 -3.71 -16.17 -4.34
N MET A 89 -4.95 -15.67 -4.42
CA MET A 89 -6.14 -16.48 -4.68
C MET A 89 -6.60 -16.42 -6.14
N ASP A 90 -5.97 -15.60 -6.98
CA ASP A 90 -6.35 -15.36 -8.37
C ASP A 90 -7.83 -14.95 -8.51
N VAL A 91 -8.21 -13.95 -7.72
CA VAL A 91 -9.58 -13.40 -7.66
C VAL A 91 -9.55 -11.87 -7.81
N PRO A 92 -10.67 -11.24 -8.23
CA PRO A 92 -10.78 -9.78 -8.21
C PRO A 92 -10.54 -9.19 -6.82
N ARG A 93 -10.25 -7.88 -6.76
CA ARG A 93 -10.08 -7.15 -5.51
C ARG A 93 -11.28 -7.36 -4.60
N THR A 94 -11.01 -7.82 -3.37
CA THR A 94 -12.06 -8.12 -2.39
C THR A 94 -12.50 -6.90 -1.59
N ALA A 95 -11.85 -5.75 -1.77
CA ALA A 95 -12.15 -4.49 -1.08
C ALA A 95 -11.57 -3.30 -1.85
N SER A 96 -12.19 -2.13 -1.72
CA SER A 96 -11.61 -0.86 -2.15
C SER A 96 -10.63 -0.32 -1.12
N VAL A 97 -9.59 0.38 -1.58
CA VAL A 97 -8.65 1.12 -0.72
C VAL A 97 -8.55 2.56 -1.18
N ARG A 98 -8.80 3.51 -0.27
CA ARG A 98 -8.76 4.97 -0.56
C ARG A 98 -7.88 5.72 0.42
N ALA A 99 -7.17 6.73 -0.08
CA ALA A 99 -6.39 7.64 0.75
C ALA A 99 -7.30 8.56 1.58
N LEU A 100 -7.05 8.67 2.90
CA LEU A 100 -7.86 9.50 3.81
C LEU A 100 -7.43 10.98 3.83
N THR A 101 -6.10 11.22 3.89
CA THR A 101 -5.36 12.52 3.81
C THR A 101 -5.41 13.57 4.93
N ARG A 102 -4.40 14.46 4.81
CA ARG A 102 -3.65 15.31 5.76
C ARG A 102 -3.59 14.81 7.20
N ILE A 103 -2.39 14.42 7.63
CA ILE A 103 -2.04 14.26 9.04
C ILE A 103 -1.44 15.59 9.51
N PRO A 104 -2.20 16.50 10.13
CA PRO A 104 -1.63 17.60 10.88
C PRO A 104 -0.82 17.05 12.07
N VAL A 105 0.35 17.63 12.32
CA VAL A 105 1.24 17.30 13.43
C VAL A 105 1.08 18.31 14.55
N TRP A 106 1.29 17.86 15.78
CA TRP A 106 1.41 18.73 16.95
C TRP A 106 2.86 19.19 17.11
N PRO A 107 3.12 20.44 17.48
CA PRO A 107 4.44 20.81 17.97
C PRO A 107 4.69 20.14 19.31
N SER A 108 5.91 19.66 19.53
CA SER A 108 6.43 19.46 20.89
C SER A 108 7.06 20.77 21.34
N GLU A 109 6.71 21.26 22.53
CA GLU A 109 7.53 22.25 23.23
C GLU A 109 8.91 21.67 23.59
#